data_AF-A0A8I2J3I4-F1
#
_entry.id   AF-A0A8I2J3I4-F1
#
_cell.length_a   1.000
_cell.length_b   1.000
_cell.length_c   1.000
_cell.angle_alpha   90.00
_cell.angle_beta   90.00
_cell.angle_gamma   90.00
#
_symmetry.space_group_name_H-M   'P 1'
#
loop_
_entity.id
_entity.type
_entity.pdbx_description
1 polymer ?
#
loop_
_entity_poly.entity_id
_entity_poly.type
_entity_poly.pdbx_seq_one_letter_code
_entity_poly.pdbx_strand_id
1 'polypeptide(L)'
;MSWTRGVLAVLAVCVLLLTGSAGCGSGGVEEPEAGDSATPVGKLLDATDEEGRRYREVAAEHAPEVGIEVQPEADDSWDVRLTVRDFRFSPGGTEAKAVAGRGVAHLFLDGDLLTRLRGPRYRLPAGLVPRGTHQITVRLYADDDTVWAVDGEPVESTADITASDAEPTGATRPEEIEGSTVTEPAADR
;
A
#
# COMPACT_ATOMS: atom_id res chain seq x y z
N MET A 1 21.93 -33.03 30.55
CA MET A 1 21.94 -32.58 31.95
C MET A 1 20.53 -32.11 32.30
N SER A 2 19.89 -32.85 33.19
CA SER A 2 18.58 -32.59 33.77
C SER A 2 18.62 -31.37 34.69
N TRP A 3 17.60 -30.52 34.67
CA TRP A 3 17.21 -29.81 35.89
C TRP A 3 15.69 -29.72 36.02
N THR A 4 15.15 -30.70 36.73
CA THR A 4 13.84 -30.63 37.38
C THR A 4 14.04 -30.12 38.80
N ARG A 5 13.17 -29.21 39.28
CA ARG A 5 12.33 -29.37 40.49
C ARG A 5 11.94 -28.03 41.13
N GLY A 6 10.68 -27.96 41.53
CA GLY A 6 10.14 -26.99 42.49
C GLY A 6 8.63 -27.11 42.61
N VAL A 7 8.16 -28.09 43.40
CA VAL A 7 6.75 -28.31 43.79
C VAL A 7 6.52 -27.71 45.18
N LEU A 8 5.34 -27.11 45.43
CA LEU A 8 4.55 -27.08 46.68
C LEU A 8 3.30 -26.20 46.40
N ALA A 9 2.11 -26.75 46.10
CA ALA A 9 1.08 -27.27 47.00
C ALA A 9 0.51 -26.22 47.98
N VAL A 10 -0.80 -25.92 47.87
CA VAL A 10 -1.84 -26.20 48.89
C VAL A 10 -3.21 -25.66 48.40
N LEU A 11 -4.23 -26.49 48.64
CA LEU A 11 -5.65 -26.37 48.36
C LEU A 11 -6.34 -25.22 49.12
N ALA A 12 -7.37 -24.63 48.50
CA ALA A 12 -8.52 -24.08 49.21
C ALA A 12 -9.80 -24.29 48.39
N VAL A 13 -10.57 -25.30 48.80
CA VAL A 13 -11.96 -25.53 48.40
C VAL A 13 -12.83 -24.54 49.17
N CYS A 14 -13.63 -23.74 48.46
CA CYS A 14 -14.80 -23.07 49.03
C CYS A 14 -15.98 -23.29 48.07
N VAL A 15 -16.73 -24.36 48.31
CA VAL A 15 -18.12 -24.49 47.86
C VAL A 15 -18.98 -23.84 48.94
N LEU A 16 -19.75 -22.80 48.59
CA LEU A 16 -21.00 -22.47 49.28
C LEU A 16 -21.96 -21.79 48.29
N LEU A 17 -23.06 -22.48 48.08
CA LEU A 17 -24.25 -22.12 47.31
C LEU A 17 -24.96 -20.91 47.93
N LEU A 18 -25.46 -19.99 47.11
CA LEU A 18 -26.63 -19.17 47.42
C LEU A 18 -27.43 -18.84 46.15
N THR A 19 -28.70 -19.21 46.24
CA THR A 19 -29.79 -19.16 45.27
C THR A 19 -30.59 -17.85 45.36
N GLY A 20 -31.18 -17.40 44.25
CA GLY A 20 -32.23 -16.35 44.16
C GLY A 20 -31.86 -15.24 43.16
N SER A 21 -32.70 -14.74 42.25
CA SER A 21 -34.17 -14.67 42.17
C SER A 21 -34.62 -14.60 40.71
N ALA A 22 -35.84 -15.07 40.43
CA ALA A 22 -36.51 -14.93 39.15
C ALA A 22 -36.75 -13.45 38.78
N GLY A 23 -36.34 -13.05 37.58
CA GLY A 23 -36.75 -11.81 36.93
C GLY A 23 -37.62 -12.15 35.73
N CYS A 24 -38.92 -11.85 35.82
CA CYS A 24 -39.87 -11.90 34.72
C CYS A 24 -39.75 -10.58 33.95
N GLY A 25 -39.44 -10.62 32.65
CA GLY A 25 -39.25 -9.42 31.84
C GLY A 25 -39.42 -9.71 30.36
N SER A 26 -40.69 -9.74 29.95
CA SER A 26 -41.25 -9.51 28.60
C SER A 26 -40.44 -9.98 27.39
N GLY A 27 -40.99 -10.97 26.67
CA GLY A 27 -40.50 -11.39 25.37
C GLY A 27 -40.47 -10.23 24.37
N GLY A 28 -39.29 -9.99 23.82
CA GLY A 28 -39.15 -9.60 22.42
C GLY A 28 -38.77 -10.85 21.66
N VAL A 29 -39.72 -11.42 20.93
CA VAL A 29 -39.38 -12.26 19.79
C VAL A 29 -38.77 -11.28 18.79
N GLU A 30 -37.45 -11.21 18.74
CA GLU A 30 -36.78 -10.59 17.60
C GLU A 30 -37.06 -11.50 16.41
N GLU A 31 -37.97 -11.05 15.57
CA GLU A 31 -38.23 -11.64 14.26
C GLU A 31 -36.92 -11.74 13.50
N PRO A 32 -36.64 -12.85 12.80
CA PRO A 32 -35.50 -12.91 11.91
C PRO A 32 -35.85 -12.04 10.70
N GLU A 33 -35.46 -10.77 10.75
CA GLU A 33 -35.43 -9.90 9.59
C GLU A 33 -34.48 -10.56 8.56
N ALA A 34 -35.07 -11.19 7.57
CA ALA A 34 -34.39 -11.67 6.38
C ALA A 34 -33.95 -10.46 5.53
N GLY A 35 -32.85 -9.84 5.94
CA GLY A 35 -32.07 -8.92 5.13
C GLY A 35 -30.70 -9.55 4.89
N ASP A 36 -30.45 -9.95 3.64
CA ASP A 36 -29.19 -10.49 3.07
C ASP A 36 -27.97 -10.37 4.01
N SER A 37 -27.82 -11.33 4.93
CA SER A 37 -26.69 -11.37 5.85
C SER A 37 -25.48 -11.91 5.08
N ALA A 38 -24.97 -11.09 4.17
CA ALA A 38 -23.64 -11.29 3.63
C ALA A 38 -22.69 -11.35 4.82
N THR A 39 -22.06 -12.50 5.00
CA THR A 39 -21.05 -12.70 6.04
C THR A 39 -20.00 -11.60 5.86
N PRO A 40 -19.69 -10.82 6.90
CA PRO A 40 -18.78 -9.69 6.74
C PRO A 40 -17.44 -10.18 6.19
N VAL A 41 -17.00 -9.52 5.11
CA VAL A 41 -15.73 -9.83 4.46
C VAL A 41 -14.60 -9.34 5.35
N GLY A 42 -14.12 -10.19 6.25
CA GLY A 42 -13.12 -9.80 7.25
C GLY A 42 -13.67 -8.91 8.36
N LYS A 43 -12.80 -8.59 9.32
CA LYS A 43 -13.10 -7.77 10.50
C LYS A 43 -12.56 -6.35 10.31
N LEU A 44 -13.36 -5.34 10.59
CA LEU A 44 -12.85 -3.97 10.67
C LEU A 44 -12.08 -3.75 11.98
N LEU A 45 -10.89 -3.19 11.86
CA LEU A 45 -10.07 -2.78 12.99
C LEU A 45 -10.26 -1.29 13.29
N ASP A 46 -9.87 -0.88 14.49
CA ASP A 46 -9.84 0.53 14.85
C ASP A 46 -8.64 1.28 14.26
N ALA A 47 -7.59 0.55 13.89
CA ALA A 47 -6.42 1.07 13.20
C ALA A 47 -6.78 1.67 11.83
N THR A 48 -6.06 2.72 11.45
CA THR A 48 -6.20 3.41 10.17
C THR A 48 -4.84 3.66 9.54
N ASP A 49 -4.82 3.84 8.22
CA ASP A 49 -3.66 4.39 7.51
C ASP A 49 -3.52 5.91 7.72
N GLU A 50 -2.53 6.50 7.05
CA GLU A 50 -2.23 7.93 7.09
C GLU A 50 -3.40 8.79 6.56
N GLU A 51 -4.23 8.24 5.66
CA GLU A 51 -5.43 8.88 5.11
C GLU A 51 -6.69 8.65 5.96
N GLY A 52 -6.58 7.97 7.12
CA GLY A 52 -7.68 7.71 8.04
C GLY A 52 -8.62 6.59 7.61
N ARG A 53 -8.20 5.73 6.67
CA ARG A 53 -8.96 4.57 6.18
C ARG A 53 -8.78 3.39 7.12
N ARG A 54 -9.88 2.81 7.58
CA ARG A 54 -9.83 1.67 8.51
C ARG A 54 -9.28 0.41 7.84
N TYR A 55 -8.61 -0.40 8.64
CA TYR A 55 -8.11 -1.70 8.21
C TYR A 55 -9.22 -2.75 8.24
N ARG A 56 -9.22 -3.61 7.23
CA ARG A 56 -10.08 -4.77 7.06
C ARG A 56 -9.21 -6.02 7.13
N GLU A 57 -9.21 -6.60 8.31
CA GLU A 57 -8.46 -7.79 8.68
C GLU A 57 -9.07 -9.04 8.05
N VAL A 58 -8.25 -9.82 7.35
CA VAL A 58 -8.60 -11.12 6.79
C VAL A 58 -7.58 -12.18 7.21
N ALA A 59 -8.01 -13.43 7.26
CA ALA A 59 -7.09 -14.53 7.56
C ALA A 59 -6.04 -14.65 6.44
N ALA A 60 -4.77 -14.87 6.82
CA ALA A 60 -3.64 -14.97 5.90
C ALA A 60 -3.86 -15.99 4.75
N GLU A 61 -4.60 -17.07 5.00
CA GLU A 61 -4.94 -18.10 4.00
C GLU A 61 -5.77 -17.61 2.81
N HIS A 62 -6.44 -16.47 2.96
CA HIS A 62 -7.32 -15.86 1.95
C HIS A 62 -6.98 -14.38 1.72
N ALA A 63 -5.82 -13.94 2.22
CA ALA A 63 -5.42 -12.56 2.13
C ALA A 63 -4.99 -12.21 0.71
N PRO A 64 -5.40 -11.05 0.18
CA PRO A 64 -4.81 -10.55 -1.04
C PRO A 64 -3.32 -10.27 -0.80
N GLU A 65 -2.51 -10.41 -1.83
CA GLU A 65 -1.08 -10.06 -1.82
C GLU A 65 -0.78 -9.11 -2.98
N VAL A 66 0.19 -8.21 -2.77
CA VAL A 66 0.75 -7.36 -3.82
C VAL A 66 2.26 -7.34 -3.75
N GLY A 67 2.91 -7.35 -4.91
CA GLY A 67 4.31 -7.00 -5.09
C GLY A 67 4.42 -5.91 -6.15
N ILE A 68 5.49 -5.11 -6.05
CA ILE A 68 5.78 -4.02 -6.99
C ILE A 68 7.17 -4.17 -7.61
N GLU A 69 7.24 -3.93 -8.90
CA GLU A 69 8.46 -3.78 -9.67
C GLU A 69 8.42 -2.44 -10.39
N VAL A 70 9.51 -1.67 -10.30
CA VAL A 70 9.62 -0.36 -10.96
C VAL A 70 10.86 -0.35 -11.83
N GLN A 71 10.70 -0.05 -13.11
CA GLN A 71 11.80 -0.04 -14.08
C GLN A 71 11.87 1.31 -14.79
N PRO A 72 13.06 1.91 -14.96
CA PRO A 72 13.21 3.12 -15.76
C PRO A 72 12.94 2.84 -17.24
N GLU A 73 12.32 3.80 -17.91
CA GLU A 73 12.06 3.81 -19.35
C GLU A 73 12.98 4.80 -20.07
N ALA A 74 13.04 4.70 -21.40
CA ALA A 74 13.96 5.51 -22.22
C ALA A 74 13.66 7.02 -22.22
N ASP A 75 12.48 7.45 -21.77
CA ASP A 75 12.05 8.85 -21.71
C ASP A 75 12.01 9.40 -20.27
N ASP A 76 12.86 8.85 -19.40
CA ASP A 76 12.99 9.19 -17.97
C ASP A 76 11.73 8.91 -17.13
N SER A 77 10.70 8.31 -17.71
CA SER A 77 9.56 7.77 -16.97
C SER A 77 9.91 6.42 -16.32
N TRP A 78 9.02 5.91 -15.48
CA TRP A 78 9.14 4.55 -14.94
C TRP A 78 7.91 3.70 -15.29
N ASP A 79 8.13 2.45 -15.70
CA ASP A 79 7.10 1.41 -15.76
C ASP A 79 6.94 0.80 -14.37
N VAL A 80 5.79 1.04 -13.75
CA VAL A 80 5.37 0.43 -12.48
C VAL A 80 4.50 -0.77 -12.80
N ARG A 81 4.97 -1.96 -12.41
CA ARG A 81 4.25 -3.22 -12.60
C ARG A 81 3.92 -3.84 -11.25
N LEU A 82 2.64 -4.15 -11.06
CA LEU A 82 2.12 -4.84 -9.90
C LEU A 82 1.95 -6.34 -10.21
N THR A 83 2.40 -7.18 -9.29
CA THR A 83 2.03 -8.60 -9.23
C THR A 83 1.03 -8.76 -8.09
N VAL A 84 -0.12 -9.37 -8.36
CA VAL A 84 -1.15 -9.57 -7.34
C VAL A 84 -1.52 -11.05 -7.21
N ARG A 85 -1.90 -11.47 -6.00
CA ARG A 85 -2.48 -12.79 -5.72
C ARG A 85 -3.71 -12.62 -4.85
N ASP A 86 -4.69 -13.50 -5.05
CA ASP A 86 -5.98 -13.46 -4.36
C ASP A 86 -6.65 -12.07 -4.37
N PHE A 87 -6.35 -11.30 -5.42
CA PHE A 87 -6.83 -9.94 -5.61
C PHE A 87 -7.25 -9.69 -7.06
N ARG A 88 -8.40 -9.03 -7.22
CA ARG A 88 -8.95 -8.61 -8.49
C ARG A 88 -9.23 -7.11 -8.48
N PHE A 89 -8.69 -6.42 -9.46
CA PHE A 89 -9.00 -5.00 -9.69
C PHE A 89 -10.47 -4.78 -10.06
N SER A 90 -11.06 -3.74 -9.47
CA SER A 90 -12.41 -3.29 -9.74
C SER A 90 -12.46 -2.24 -10.85
N PRO A 91 -13.36 -2.38 -11.84
CA PRO A 91 -13.56 -1.36 -12.87
C PRO A 91 -14.08 -0.05 -12.29
N GLY A 92 -14.02 1.03 -13.07
CA GLY A 92 -14.63 2.30 -12.70
C GLY A 92 -16.13 2.18 -12.49
N GLY A 93 -16.68 2.91 -11.53
CA GLY A 93 -18.12 2.88 -11.20
C GLY A 93 -18.58 1.66 -10.40
N THR A 94 -17.64 0.84 -9.91
CA THR A 94 -17.96 -0.27 -9.00
C THR A 94 -18.61 0.26 -7.71
N GLU A 95 -19.64 -0.42 -7.23
CA GLU A 95 -20.32 -0.11 -5.97
C GLU A 95 -19.35 -0.14 -4.79
N ALA A 96 -19.51 0.80 -3.86
CA ALA A 96 -18.70 0.90 -2.65
C ALA A 96 -19.10 -0.16 -1.61
N LYS A 97 -18.74 -1.42 -1.89
CA LYS A 97 -19.01 -2.58 -1.03
C LYS A 97 -17.81 -3.52 -1.03
N ALA A 98 -17.33 -3.90 0.16
CA ALA A 98 -16.27 -4.89 0.29
C ALA A 98 -16.68 -6.24 -0.30
N VAL A 99 -15.81 -6.78 -1.16
CA VAL A 99 -15.88 -8.13 -1.71
C VAL A 99 -14.49 -8.75 -1.52
N ALA A 100 -14.43 -9.99 -1.04
CA ALA A 100 -13.16 -10.66 -0.70
C ALA A 100 -12.19 -10.61 -1.89
N GLY A 101 -10.95 -10.17 -1.63
CA GLY A 101 -9.91 -10.10 -2.66
C GLY A 101 -10.28 -9.17 -3.83
N ARG A 102 -11.06 -8.11 -3.60
CA ARG A 102 -11.45 -7.18 -4.68
C ARG A 102 -11.24 -5.74 -4.26
N GLY A 103 -10.81 -4.91 -5.21
CA GLY A 103 -10.84 -3.46 -5.03
C GLY A 103 -9.86 -2.71 -5.93
N VAL A 104 -9.15 -1.74 -5.36
CA VAL A 104 -8.20 -0.88 -6.07
C VAL A 104 -6.85 -0.88 -5.36
N ALA A 105 -5.77 -0.63 -6.10
CA ALA A 105 -4.47 -0.39 -5.50
C ALA A 105 -4.21 1.11 -5.46
N HIS A 106 -3.82 1.65 -4.32
CA HIS A 106 -3.34 3.02 -4.22
C HIS A 106 -1.82 3.00 -4.35
N LEU A 107 -1.30 3.91 -5.17
CA LEU A 107 0.12 4.11 -5.35
C LEU A 107 0.52 5.41 -4.65
N PHE A 108 1.57 5.34 -3.85
CA PHE A 108 2.10 6.45 -3.06
C PHE A 108 3.55 6.73 -3.47
N LEU A 109 3.93 8.00 -3.43
CA LEU A 109 5.31 8.45 -3.55
C LEU A 109 5.70 9.12 -2.24
N ASP A 110 6.67 8.56 -1.52
CA ASP A 110 7.11 9.03 -0.19
C ASP A 110 5.96 9.22 0.82
N GLY A 111 4.92 8.38 0.72
CA GLY A 111 3.73 8.43 1.58
C GLY A 111 2.61 9.34 1.06
N ASP A 112 2.86 10.19 0.05
CA ASP A 112 1.81 10.99 -0.58
C ASP A 112 1.05 10.19 -1.63
N LEU A 113 -0.29 10.19 -1.57
CA LEU A 113 -1.13 9.50 -2.55
C LEU A 113 -0.90 10.06 -3.95
N LEU A 114 -0.34 9.25 -4.83
CA LEU A 114 -0.06 9.60 -6.21
C LEU A 114 -1.27 9.33 -7.11
N THR A 115 -1.80 8.10 -7.06
CA THR A 115 -2.91 7.69 -7.93
C THR A 115 -3.60 6.42 -7.45
N ARG A 116 -4.81 6.16 -7.96
CA ARG A 116 -5.57 4.93 -7.73
C ARG A 116 -5.59 4.09 -8.99
N LEU A 117 -5.07 2.88 -8.88
CA LEU A 117 -4.90 1.93 -9.96
C LEU A 117 -6.05 0.91 -9.98
N ARG A 118 -6.65 0.78 -11.17
CA ARG A 118 -7.67 -0.23 -11.49
C ARG A 118 -7.12 -1.33 -12.41
N GLY A 119 -5.80 -1.47 -12.42
CA GLY A 119 -5.07 -2.43 -13.21
C GLY A 119 -3.63 -2.54 -12.73
N PRO A 120 -2.87 -3.52 -13.23
CA PRO A 120 -1.57 -3.89 -12.70
C PRO A 120 -0.40 -3.05 -13.25
N ARG A 121 -0.65 -2.04 -14.08
CA ARG A 121 0.40 -1.24 -14.71
C ARG A 121 0.11 0.23 -14.60
N TYR A 122 1.17 1.01 -14.39
CA TYR A 122 1.12 2.46 -14.37
C TYR A 122 2.44 3.02 -14.90
N ARG A 123 2.34 4.03 -15.77
CA ARG A 123 3.52 4.77 -16.22
C ARG A 123 3.69 6.00 -15.35
N LEU A 124 4.74 6.03 -14.55
CA LEU A 124 5.09 7.14 -13.67
C LEU A 124 5.88 8.20 -14.46
N PRO A 125 5.33 9.40 -14.70
CA PRO A 125 6.05 10.44 -15.44
C PRO A 125 7.25 10.96 -14.65
N ALA A 126 8.37 11.23 -15.34
CA ALA A 126 9.60 11.81 -14.79
C ALA A 126 9.33 13.02 -13.87
N GLY A 127 8.49 13.95 -14.33
CA GLY A 127 8.19 15.19 -13.63
C GLY A 127 7.42 15.05 -12.31
N LEU A 128 6.96 13.85 -11.95
CA LEU A 128 6.34 13.59 -10.64
C LEU A 128 7.35 13.15 -9.58
N VAL A 129 8.57 12.75 -9.98
CA VAL A 129 9.60 12.27 -9.07
C VAL A 129 10.71 13.29 -9.00
N PRO A 130 10.88 13.99 -7.87
CA PRO A 130 12.01 14.89 -7.68
C PRO A 130 13.35 14.17 -7.83
N ARG A 131 14.44 14.94 -7.95
CA ARG A 131 15.78 14.35 -7.94
C ARG A 131 16.08 13.74 -6.58
N GLY A 132 16.68 12.56 -6.58
CA GLY A 132 17.02 11.83 -5.37
C GLY A 132 16.44 10.42 -5.38
N THR A 133 16.57 9.75 -4.23
CA THR A 133 15.97 8.43 -4.00
C THR A 133 14.63 8.61 -3.29
N HIS A 134 13.62 7.96 -3.82
CA HIS A 134 12.23 8.04 -3.38
C HIS A 134 11.64 6.65 -3.22
N GLN A 135 10.63 6.52 -2.37
CA GLN A 135 9.90 5.26 -2.16
C GLN A 135 8.57 5.29 -2.90
N ILE A 136 8.33 4.23 -3.67
CA ILE A 136 7.03 3.94 -4.23
C ILE A 136 6.39 2.82 -3.43
N THR A 137 5.28 3.12 -2.77
CA THR A 137 4.49 2.13 -2.02
C THR A 137 3.19 1.87 -2.75
N VAL A 138 2.83 0.60 -2.92
CA VAL A 138 1.50 0.18 -3.36
C VAL A 138 0.77 -0.45 -2.18
N ARG A 139 -0.47 -0.04 -1.92
CA ARG A 139 -1.33 -0.60 -0.86
C ARG A 139 -2.68 -0.99 -1.44
N LEU A 140 -3.24 -2.12 -1.00
CA LEU A 140 -4.51 -2.63 -1.51
C LEU A 140 -5.70 -2.15 -0.67
N TYR A 141 -6.73 -1.64 -1.35
CA TYR A 141 -7.97 -1.18 -0.75
C TYR A 141 -9.15 -2.01 -1.30
N ALA A 142 -10.11 -2.28 -0.44
CA ALA A 142 -11.42 -2.79 -0.83
C ALA A 142 -12.26 -1.70 -1.53
N ASP A 143 -13.35 -2.08 -2.20
CA ASP A 143 -14.19 -1.10 -2.92
C ASP A 143 -14.95 -0.12 -2.02
N ASP A 144 -15.17 -0.49 -0.75
CA ASP A 144 -15.68 0.44 0.28
C ASP A 144 -14.56 1.28 0.92
N ASP A 145 -13.37 1.27 0.30
CA ASP A 145 -12.24 2.13 0.61
C ASP A 145 -11.64 1.84 2.01
N THR A 146 -11.82 0.61 2.52
CA THR A 146 -11.05 0.07 3.66
C THR A 146 -9.76 -0.60 3.19
N VAL A 147 -8.68 -0.47 3.94
CA VAL A 147 -7.38 -1.09 3.61
C VAL A 147 -7.44 -2.58 3.88
N TRP A 148 -7.02 -3.42 2.93
CA TRP A 148 -6.84 -4.85 3.23
C TRP A 148 -5.68 -5.04 4.21
N ALA A 149 -5.88 -5.85 5.25
CA ALA A 149 -4.88 -6.08 6.28
C ALA A 149 -4.80 -7.55 6.70
N VAL A 150 -3.62 -7.95 7.17
CA VAL A 150 -3.31 -9.27 7.73
C VAL A 150 -2.48 -9.07 8.99
N ASP A 151 -2.88 -9.71 10.08
CA ASP A 151 -2.28 -9.59 11.40
C ASP A 151 -2.17 -8.12 11.88
N GLY A 152 -3.11 -7.28 11.45
CA GLY A 152 -3.15 -5.84 11.76
C GLY A 152 -2.22 -4.97 10.92
N GLU A 153 -1.49 -5.55 9.96
CA GLU A 153 -0.61 -4.83 9.03
C GLU A 153 -1.29 -4.65 7.67
N PRO A 154 -1.15 -3.47 7.02
CA PRO A 154 -1.71 -3.25 5.70
C PRO A 154 -1.06 -4.16 4.66
N VAL A 155 -1.85 -4.63 3.70
CA VAL A 155 -1.34 -5.35 2.53
C VAL A 155 -0.73 -4.34 1.56
N GLU A 156 0.59 -4.21 1.62
CA GLU A 156 1.37 -3.28 0.82
C GLU A 156 2.73 -3.83 0.40
N SER A 157 3.35 -3.15 -0.56
CA SER A 157 4.71 -3.45 -1.03
C SER A 157 5.41 -2.17 -1.47
N THR A 158 6.70 -2.07 -1.22
CA THR A 158 7.50 -0.85 -1.48
C THR A 158 8.71 -1.17 -2.35
N ALA A 159 9.03 -0.24 -3.26
CA ALA A 159 10.25 -0.24 -4.05
C ALA A 159 10.90 1.14 -4.05
N ASP A 160 12.23 1.17 -4.04
CA ASP A 160 12.99 2.41 -4.20
C ASP A 160 13.18 2.75 -5.68
N ILE A 161 13.08 4.04 -6.00
CA ILE A 161 13.47 4.59 -7.30
C ILE A 161 14.47 5.72 -7.09
N THR A 162 15.37 5.91 -8.05
CA THR A 162 16.31 7.05 -8.03
C THR A 162 16.16 7.84 -9.32
N ALA A 163 15.76 9.11 -9.19
CA ALA A 163 15.76 10.04 -10.30
C ALA A 163 17.06 10.85 -10.27
N SER A 164 17.82 10.76 -11.35
CA SER A 164 19.01 11.58 -11.61
C SER A 164 18.72 12.50 -12.79
N ASP A 165 19.49 13.58 -12.94
CA ASP A 165 19.50 14.25 -14.23
C ASP A 165 20.03 13.30 -15.29
N ALA A 166 19.30 13.16 -16.39
CA ALA A 166 19.95 12.92 -17.64
C ALA A 166 20.88 14.12 -17.88
N GLU A 167 22.20 13.92 -17.84
CA GLU A 167 23.10 14.89 -18.44
C GLU A 167 22.57 15.16 -19.84
N PRO A 168 22.33 16.42 -20.25
CA PRO A 168 21.97 16.67 -21.63
C PRO A 168 23.11 16.07 -22.46
N THR A 169 22.79 15.01 -23.22
CA THR A 169 23.70 14.48 -24.24
C THR A 169 23.76 15.54 -25.34
N GLY A 170 24.44 16.64 -25.03
CA GLY A 170 24.91 17.63 -25.96
C GLY A 170 26.04 16.96 -26.71
N ALA A 171 25.68 16.20 -27.74
CA ALA A 171 26.62 15.77 -28.75
C ALA A 171 27.37 17.03 -29.23
N THR A 172 28.69 16.95 -29.08
CA THR A 172 29.73 17.85 -29.51
C THR A 172 29.36 18.64 -30.78
N ARG A 173 29.26 19.97 -30.68
CA ARG A 173 29.69 20.82 -31.78
C ARG A 173 31.11 21.28 -31.42
N PRO A 174 32.16 20.86 -32.15
CA PRO A 174 33.46 21.49 -32.01
C PRO A 174 33.27 22.96 -32.37
N GLU A 175 33.54 23.87 -31.43
CA GLU A 175 33.78 25.26 -31.81
C GLU A 175 34.95 25.27 -32.78
N GLU A 176 34.63 25.59 -34.02
CA GLU A 176 35.59 25.91 -35.05
C GLU A 176 36.36 27.13 -34.58
N ILE A 177 37.59 26.89 -34.13
CA ILE A 177 38.61 27.90 -33.86
C ILE A 177 38.92 28.61 -35.18
N GLU A 178 38.10 29.61 -35.55
CA GLU A 178 38.45 30.53 -36.63
C GLU A 178 39.60 31.42 -36.16
N GLY A 179 40.75 31.19 -36.79
CA GLY A 179 42.01 31.88 -36.54
C GLY A 179 41.87 33.39 -36.72
N SER A 180 42.12 34.11 -35.64
CA SER A 180 42.33 35.55 -35.70
C SER A 180 43.68 35.82 -36.36
N THR A 181 43.63 36.14 -37.65
CA THR A 181 44.78 36.51 -38.47
C THR A 181 45.46 37.76 -37.92
N VAL A 182 46.74 37.61 -37.56
CA VAL A 182 47.71 38.69 -37.36
C VAL A 182 47.71 39.60 -38.60
N THR A 183 47.35 40.87 -38.41
CA THR A 183 47.63 41.93 -39.39
C THR A 183 48.65 42.88 -38.78
N GLU A 184 49.91 42.68 -39.20
CA GLU A 184 51.01 43.61 -39.05
C GLU A 184 50.87 44.70 -40.12
N PRO A 185 50.98 46.01 -39.81
CA PRO A 185 51.27 47.01 -40.83
C PRO A 185 52.74 47.43 -40.71
N ALA A 186 53.52 47.07 -41.72
CA ALA A 186 54.83 47.63 -41.97
C ALA A 186 54.72 48.95 -42.76
N ALA A 187 55.41 49.97 -42.22
CA ALA A 187 56.14 51.08 -42.87
C ALA A 187 55.42 52.02 -43.88
N ASP A 188 55.53 53.34 -43.66
CA ASP A 188 56.53 54.20 -44.33
C ASP A 188 56.36 55.70 -43.95
N ARG A 189 57.49 56.42 -43.93
CA ARG A 189 57.78 57.86 -43.74
C ARG A 189 58.14 58.39 -42.35
#